data_AF-A0A538M2T3-F1
#
_entry.id   AF-A0A538M2T3-F1
#
_cell.length_a   1.000
_cell.length_b   1.000
_cell.length_c   1.000
_cell.angle_alpha   90.00
_cell.angle_beta   90.00
_cell.angle_gamma   90.00
#
_symmetry.space_group_name_H-M   'P 1'
#
loop_
_entity.id
_entity.type
_entity.pdbx_description
1 polymer ?
#
loop_
_entity_poly.entity_id
_entity_poly.type
_entity_poly.pdbx_seq_one_letter_code
_entity_poly.pdbx_strand_id
1 'polypeptide(L)'
;MALSFEPDPCAKCEELLQPYLDRDLSDAERVQAEKHLDDCSYCRKRYKFEVELRRFVRKAVVEEMPPDLKQKLAALRTPLL
;
A
#
# COMPACT_ATOMS: atom_id res chain seq x y z
N MET A 1 -16.22 9.08 37.22
CA MET A 1 -16.48 9.16 35.77
C MET A 1 -15.65 8.10 35.10
N ALA A 2 -16.25 7.00 34.67
CA ALA A 2 -15.56 5.99 33.88
C ALA A 2 -15.31 6.59 32.49
N LEU A 3 -14.05 6.84 32.15
CA LEU A 3 -13.68 7.14 30.78
C LEU A 3 -13.79 5.83 30.00
N SER A 4 -14.87 5.68 29.24
CA SER A 4 -15.01 4.60 28.27
C SER A 4 -13.86 4.72 27.28
N PHE A 5 -12.84 3.89 27.42
CA PHE A 5 -11.72 3.77 26.49
C PHE A 5 -12.18 2.87 25.34
N GLU A 6 -13.15 3.34 24.55
CA GLU A 6 -13.44 2.69 23.28
C GLU A 6 -12.29 3.04 22.33
N PRO A 7 -11.57 2.05 21.77
CA PRO A 7 -10.50 2.31 20.83
C PRO A 7 -11.08 3.06 19.63
N ASP A 8 -10.47 4.20 19.28
CA ASP A 8 -10.88 4.99 18.13
C ASP A 8 -10.87 4.09 16.87
N PRO A 9 -12.03 3.84 16.24
CA PRO A 9 -12.10 2.99 15.05
C PRO A 9 -11.25 3.54 13.90
N CYS A 10 -11.01 4.86 13.87
CA CYS A 10 -10.11 5.48 12.91
C CYS A 10 -8.65 5.09 13.18
N ALA A 11 -8.21 5.05 14.44
CA ALA A 11 -6.86 4.61 14.79
C ALA A 11 -6.61 3.17 14.33
N LYS A 12 -7.60 2.28 14.51
CA LYS A 12 -7.48 0.91 14.01
C LYS A 12 -7.44 0.84 12.48
N CYS A 13 -8.24 1.66 11.80
CA CYS A 13 -8.21 1.74 10.34
C CYS A 13 -6.86 2.29 9.83
N GLU A 14 -6.24 3.22 10.55
CA GLU A 14 -4.92 3.76 10.19
C GLU A 14 -3.82 2.68 10.27
N GLU A 15 -3.87 1.78 11.26
CA GLU A 15 -2.97 0.62 11.34
C GLU A 15 -3.15 -0.34 10.16
N LEU A 16 -4.39 -0.60 9.76
CA LEU A 16 -4.72 -1.54 8.67
C LEU A 16 -4.49 -0.94 7.27
N LEU A 17 -4.33 0.38 7.16
CA LEU A 17 -4.31 1.07 5.87
C LEU A 17 -3.11 0.69 4.99
N GLN A 18 -1.92 0.56 5.57
CA GLN A 18 -0.72 0.19 4.79
C GLN A 18 -0.81 -1.27 4.31
N PRO A 19 -1.06 -2.27 5.17
CA PRO A 19 -1.30 -3.65 4.73
C PRO A 19 -2.43 -3.79 3.71
N TYR A 20 -3.51 -3.00 3.86
CA TYR A 20 -4.61 -2.97 2.88
C TYR A 20 -4.12 -2.52 1.50
N LEU A 21 -3.29 -1.48 1.43
CA LEU A 21 -2.70 -0.99 0.18
C LEU A 21 -1.67 -1.96 -0.42
N ASP A 22 -1.01 -2.74 0.43
CA ASP A 22 -0.04 -3.78 0.05
C ASP A 22 -0.70 -5.12 -0.33
N ARG A 23 -2.02 -5.24 -0.10
CA ARG A 23 -2.81 -6.48 -0.28
C ARG A 23 -2.32 -7.63 0.62
N ASP A 24 -1.88 -7.28 1.83
CA ASP A 24 -1.31 -8.19 2.83
C ASP A 24 -2.22 -8.35 4.05
N LEU A 25 -3.53 -8.19 3.87
CA LEU A 25 -4.52 -8.41 4.91
C LEU A 25 -5.22 -9.77 4.73
N SER A 26 -5.64 -10.36 5.85
CA SER A 26 -6.63 -11.43 5.81
C SER A 26 -7.99 -10.92 5.28
N ASP A 27 -8.83 -11.82 4.80
CA ASP A 27 -10.16 -11.46 4.30
C ASP A 27 -11.01 -10.74 5.36
N ALA A 28 -10.91 -11.15 6.63
CA ALA A 28 -11.65 -10.54 7.74
C ALA A 28 -11.20 -9.09 8.00
N GLU A 29 -9.88 -8.84 8.04
CA GLU A 29 -9.32 -7.51 8.24
C GLU A 29 -9.60 -6.60 7.05
N ARG A 30 -9.58 -7.16 5.84
CA ARG A 30 -9.93 -6.45 4.62
C ARG A 30 -11.37 -5.94 4.66
N VAL A 31 -12.34 -6.80 5.01
CA VAL A 31 -13.75 -6.42 5.14
C VAL A 31 -13.93 -5.35 6.23
N GLN A 32 -13.19 -5.46 7.34
CA GLN A 32 -13.22 -4.46 8.41
C GLN A 32 -12.72 -3.08 7.92
N ALA A 33 -11.60 -3.06 7.19
CA ALA A 33 -11.04 -1.83 6.63
C ALA A 33 -11.97 -1.23 5.57
N GLU A 34 -12.52 -2.05 4.66
CA GLU A 34 -13.47 -1.61 3.63
C GLU A 34 -14.71 -0.97 4.25
N LYS A 35 -15.32 -1.61 5.25
CA LYS A 35 -16.47 -1.06 5.98
C LYS A 35 -16.17 0.31 6.58
N HIS A 36 -15.01 0.45 7.24
CA HIS A 36 -14.65 1.74 7.85
C HIS A 36 -14.36 2.82 6.79
N LEU A 37 -13.67 2.48 5.70
CA LEU A 37 -13.41 3.40 4.59
C LEU A 37 -14.72 3.85 3.91
N ASP A 38 -15.74 2.99 3.95
CA ASP A 38 -17.05 3.33 3.43
C ASP A 38 -17.80 4.36 4.27
N ASP A 39 -17.79 4.17 5.59
CA ASP A 39 -18.53 5.01 6.54
C ASP A 39 -17.75 6.28 6.98
N CYS A 40 -16.42 6.29 6.88
CA CYS A 40 -15.57 7.37 7.41
C CYS A 40 -14.93 8.23 6.32
N SER A 41 -15.42 9.47 6.17
CA SER A 41 -14.87 10.44 5.21
C SER A 41 -13.41 10.85 5.48
N TYR A 42 -12.98 10.86 6.74
CA TYR A 42 -11.61 11.19 7.15
C TYR A 42 -10.63 10.11 6.69
N CYS A 43 -10.88 8.84 7.04
CA CYS A 43 -10.03 7.73 6.62
C CYS A 43 -10.05 7.54 5.10
N ARG A 44 -11.19 7.80 4.43
CA ARG A 44 -11.27 7.81 2.96
C ARG A 44 -10.35 8.86 2.32
N LYS A 45 -10.23 10.06 2.91
CA LYS A 45 -9.28 11.09 2.42
C LYS A 45 -7.83 10.63 2.57
N ARG A 46 -7.48 10.03 3.70
CA ARG A 46 -6.13 9.48 3.94
C ARG A 46 -5.79 8.37 2.96
N TYR A 47 -6.72 7.42 2.74
CA TYR A 47 -6.57 6.38 1.73
C TYR A 47 -6.26 6.96 0.35
N LYS A 48 -7.04 7.96 -0.10
CA LYS A 48 -6.80 8.63 -1.39
C LYS A 48 -5.42 9.28 -1.45
N PHE A 49 -5.01 9.96 -0.38
CA PHE A 49 -3.67 10.55 -0.30
C PHE A 49 -2.56 9.50 -0.47
N GLU A 50 -2.65 8.38 0.26
CA GLU A 50 -1.67 7.29 0.18
C GLU A 50 -1.60 6.65 -1.22
N VAL A 51 -2.76 6.45 -1.88
CA VAL A 51 -2.82 5.94 -3.25
C VAL A 51 -2.11 6.89 -4.23
N GLU A 52 -2.37 8.19 -4.12
CA GLU A 52 -1.71 9.20 -4.95
C GLU A 52 -0.21 9.30 -4.67
N LEU A 53 0.19 9.22 -3.40
CA LEU A 53 1.59 9.21 -2.99
C LEU A 53 2.33 8.01 -3.59
N ARG A 54 1.78 6.80 -3.47
CA ARG A 54 2.36 5.59 -4.06
C ARG A 54 2.49 5.71 -5.58
N ARG A 55 1.51 6.32 -6.26
CA ARG A 55 1.59 6.58 -7.70
C ARG A 55 2.72 7.56 -8.03
N PHE A 56 2.88 8.62 -7.23
CA PHE A 56 3.94 9.60 -7.41
C PHE A 56 5.32 8.97 -7.20
N VAL A 57 5.51 8.23 -6.10
CA VAL A 57 6.77 7.53 -5.80
C VAL A 57 7.14 6.60 -6.94
N ARG A 58 6.19 5.79 -7.45
CA ARG A 58 6.42 4.92 -8.61
C ARG A 58 6.93 5.65 -9.84
N LYS A 59 6.47 6.88 -10.10
CA LYS A 59 6.97 7.68 -11.23
C LYS A 59 8.36 8.25 -10.96
N ALA A 60 8.62 8.67 -9.73
CA ALA A 60 9.88 9.28 -9.34
C ALA A 60 11.04 8.29 -9.28
N VAL A 61 10.77 7.01 -8.97
CA VAL A 61 11.78 5.95 -8.81
C VAL A 61 11.96 5.09 -10.07
N VAL A 62 11.41 5.52 -11.21
CA VAL A 62 11.68 4.86 -12.50
C VAL A 62 12.98 5.42 -13.04
N GLU A 63 14.04 4.63 -12.93
CA GLU A 63 15.32 4.88 -13.59
C GLU A 63 15.51 3.87 -14.72
N GLU A 64 15.98 4.35 -15.88
CA GLU A 64 16.33 3.46 -16.97
C GLU A 64 17.60 2.67 -16.65
N MET A 65 17.58 1.38 -16.96
CA MET A 65 18.75 0.54 -16.81
C MET A 65 19.86 1.01 -17.77
N PRO A 66 21.08 1.28 -17.27
CA PRO A 66 22.21 1.64 -18.12
C PRO A 66 22.44 0.59 -19.23
N PRO A 67 22.78 1.02 -20.46
CA PRO A 67 22.89 0.11 -21.59
C PRO A 67 23.97 -0.96 -21.40
N ASP A 68 25.06 -0.64 -20.71
CA ASP A 68 26.14 -1.58 -20.40
C ASP A 68 25.69 -2.67 -19.41
N LEU A 69 24.88 -2.32 -18.41
CA LEU A 69 24.31 -3.29 -17.47
C LEU A 69 23.32 -4.22 -18.19
N LYS A 70 22.50 -3.67 -19.09
CA LYS A 70 21.56 -4.45 -19.91
C LYS A 70 22.29 -5.45 -20.81
N GLN A 71 23.42 -5.06 -21.40
CA GLN A 71 24.27 -5.95 -22.20
C GLN A 71 24.90 -7.07 -21.37
N LYS A 72 25.45 -6.75 -20.18
CA LYS A 72 25.99 -7.75 -19.25
C LYS A 72 24.94 -8.78 -18.83
N LEU A 73 23.74 -8.33 -18.49
CA LEU A 73 22.63 -9.22 -18.13
C LEU A 73 22.21 -10.12 -19.29
N ALA A 74 22.14 -9.58 -20.52
CA ALA A 74 21.81 -10.37 -21.70
C ALA A 74 22.83 -11.50 -21.95
N ALA A 75 24.12 -11.22 -21.75
CA ALA A 75 25.20 -12.21 -21.90
C ALA A 75 25.15 -13.34 -20.84
N LEU A 76 24.55 -13.08 -19.67
CA LEU A 76 24.39 -14.07 -18.59
C LEU A 76 23.14 -14.95 -18.74
N ARG A 77 22.23 -14.63 -19.67
CA ARG A 77 21.03 -15.46 -19.89
C ARG A 77 21.45 -16.79 -20.51
N THR A 78 21.38 -17.85 -19.72
CA THR A 78 21.42 -19.23 -20.22
C THR A 78 20.16 -19.49 -21.05
N PRO A 79 20.24 -20.19 -22.20
CA PRO A 79 19.04 -20.59 -22.91
C PRO A 79 18.15 -21.40 -21.96
N LEU A 80 16.86 -21.04 -21.91
CA LEU A 80 15.85 -21.87 -21.26
C LEU A 80 15.81 -23.18 -22.05
N LEU A 81 16.25 -24.28 -21.42
CA LEU A 81 16.12 -25.64 -21.93
C LEU A 81 14.65 -25.99 -22.14
#